data_AF-A0A198A7E3-F1
#
_entry.id   AF-A0A198A7E3-F1
#
_cell.length_a   1.000
_cell.length_b   1.000
_cell.length_c   1.000
_cell.angle_alpha   90.00
_cell.angle_beta   90.00
_cell.angle_gamma   90.00
#
_symmetry.space_group_name_H-M   'P 1'
#
loop_
_entity.id
_entity.type
_entity.pdbx_description
1 polymer ?
#
loop_
_entity_poly.entity_id
_entity_poly.type
_entity_poly.pdbx_seq_one_letter_code
_entity_poly.pdbx_strand_id
1 'polypeptide(L)'
;MPGMLRTINGTTTLFATASIKSKQEGILSANIELVLNASKGVSDIILNVTQNACNLVTFKIQSLNRTSSRLTASFGKGVNGVSSANIILQDKKNNIIARGFINKKAIVPVRLESGCQCGCSCTRTQKIRFKDGTTFKISIDKSLQLALKRLFTKLERVIKNLTPKRGKSATADPECNAKCYRIGNACRSACGIFAVLCTPICLSAQTVCLISCLPT
;
A
#
# COMPACT_ATOMS: atom_id res chain seq x y z
N MET A 1 -3.19 15.76 16.50
CA MET A 1 -3.88 15.66 15.20
C MET A 1 -3.64 14.27 14.62
N PRO A 2 -4.67 13.51 14.18
CA PRO A 2 -4.50 12.15 13.67
C PRO A 2 -3.93 12.09 12.23
N GLY A 3 -3.60 13.23 11.63
CA GLY A 3 -2.87 13.29 10.37
C GLY A 3 -2.73 14.70 9.82
N MET A 4 -2.02 14.81 8.70
CA MET A 4 -1.68 16.04 7.99
C MET A 4 -1.60 15.73 6.49
N LEU A 5 -2.18 16.60 5.66
CA LEU A 5 -2.04 16.58 4.22
C LEU A 5 -1.54 17.94 3.78
N ARG A 6 -0.43 17.99 3.03
CA ARG A 6 0.16 19.25 2.56
C ARG A 6 0.67 19.08 1.14
N THR A 7 0.42 20.07 0.29
CA THR A 7 0.99 20.16 -1.05
C THR A 7 1.87 21.39 -1.15
N ILE A 8 3.12 21.20 -1.59
CA ILE A 8 4.08 22.29 -1.83
C ILE A 8 4.78 21.99 -3.16
N ASN A 9 4.78 22.94 -4.10
CA ASN A 9 5.49 22.83 -5.38
C ASN A 9 5.20 21.51 -6.12
N GLY A 10 3.93 21.11 -6.19
CA GLY A 10 3.47 19.87 -6.83
C GLY A 10 3.87 18.57 -6.12
N THR A 11 4.45 18.67 -4.91
CA THR A 11 4.73 17.52 -4.04
C THR A 11 3.70 17.47 -2.93
N THR A 12 2.93 16.39 -2.87
CA THR A 12 1.93 16.15 -1.84
C THR A 12 2.47 15.15 -0.82
N THR A 13 2.41 15.54 0.44
CA THR A 13 2.78 14.71 1.57
C THR A 13 1.57 14.46 2.44
N LEU A 14 1.31 13.18 2.77
CA LEU A 14 0.31 12.74 3.73
C LEU A 14 1.01 12.03 4.87
N PHE A 15 0.64 12.41 6.10
CA PHE A 15 0.87 11.64 7.31
C PHE A 15 -0.49 11.31 7.92
N ALA A 16 -0.74 10.06 8.27
CA ALA A 16 -1.95 9.71 9.01
C ALA A 16 -1.71 8.54 9.97
N THR A 17 -2.36 8.62 11.12
CA THR A 17 -2.25 7.62 12.17
C THR A 17 -3.64 7.20 12.62
N ALA A 18 -3.82 5.90 12.84
CA ALA A 18 -4.98 5.35 13.51
C ALA A 18 -4.54 4.32 14.54
N SER A 19 -5.30 4.24 15.64
CA SER A 19 -5.09 3.22 16.68
C SER A 19 -6.42 2.64 17.14
N ILE A 20 -6.44 1.36 17.46
CA ILE A 20 -7.56 0.67 18.09
C ILE A 20 -7.07 -0.14 19.28
N LYS A 21 -7.92 -0.29 20.29
CA LYS A 21 -7.71 -1.24 21.39
C LYS A 21 -8.56 -2.48 21.12
N SER A 22 -7.91 -3.63 21.00
CA SER A 22 -8.51 -4.95 20.88
C SER A 22 -8.42 -5.67 22.22
N LYS A 23 -9.46 -6.41 22.60
CA LYS A 23 -9.43 -7.24 23.81
C LYS A 23 -8.40 -8.38 23.70
N GLN A 24 -8.22 -8.93 22.50
CA GLN A 24 -7.34 -10.08 22.25
C GLN A 24 -5.94 -9.67 21.77
N GLU A 25 -5.86 -8.61 20.94
CA GLU A 25 -4.60 -8.23 20.28
C GLU A 25 -3.86 -7.09 21.00
N GLY A 26 -4.46 -6.52 22.05
CA GLY A 26 -3.95 -5.32 22.70
C GLY A 26 -4.12 -4.06 21.84
N ILE A 27 -3.16 -3.15 21.86
CA ILE A 27 -3.20 -1.90 21.08
C ILE A 27 -2.59 -2.16 19.71
N LEU A 28 -3.39 -1.94 18.66
CA LEU A 28 -2.90 -1.90 17.29
C LEU A 28 -2.87 -0.46 16.80
N SER A 29 -1.78 -0.08 16.16
CA SER A 29 -1.60 1.25 15.56
C SER A 29 -1.10 1.10 14.12
N ALA A 30 -1.60 1.95 13.23
CA ALA A 30 -1.15 2.05 11.86
C ALA A 30 -0.74 3.50 11.59
N ASN A 31 0.46 3.68 11.06
CA ASN A 31 1.01 4.95 10.63
C ASN A 31 1.29 4.86 9.13
N ILE A 32 0.74 5.78 8.35
CA ILE A 32 1.04 5.91 6.93
C ILE A 32 1.75 7.23 6.67
N GLU A 33 2.82 7.15 5.89
CA GLU A 33 3.53 8.27 5.32
C GLU A 33 3.51 8.10 3.81
N LEU A 34 3.17 9.16 3.09
CA LEU A 34 3.11 9.16 1.64
C LEU A 34 3.70 10.46 1.15
N VAL A 35 4.65 10.37 0.23
CA VAL A 35 5.21 11.49 -0.52
C VAL A 35 5.00 11.21 -2.00
N LEU A 36 4.35 12.14 -2.68
CA LEU A 36 3.99 11.97 -4.08
C LEU A 36 4.28 13.24 -4.88
N ASN A 37 4.91 13.07 -6.03
CA ASN A 37 5.05 14.10 -7.04
C ASN A 37 4.78 13.47 -8.41
N ALA A 38 3.57 13.66 -8.92
CA ALA A 38 3.11 13.05 -10.17
C ALA A 38 3.96 13.49 -11.37
N SER A 39 4.34 14.77 -11.44
CA SER A 39 5.15 15.34 -12.52
C SER A 39 6.55 14.73 -12.59
N LYS A 40 7.14 14.44 -11.42
CA LYS A 40 8.46 13.80 -11.31
C LYS A 40 8.38 12.27 -11.30
N GLY A 41 7.18 11.68 -11.29
CA GLY A 41 6.99 10.23 -11.18
C GLY A 41 7.49 9.65 -9.85
N VAL A 42 7.55 10.47 -8.80
CA VAL A 42 8.00 10.07 -7.47
C VAL A 42 6.78 9.67 -6.65
N SER A 43 6.85 8.48 -6.05
CA SER A 43 5.85 7.99 -5.11
C SER A 43 6.54 7.11 -4.11
N ASP A 44 6.63 7.60 -2.88
CA ASP A 44 7.18 6.89 -1.74
C ASP A 44 6.09 6.73 -0.70
N ILE A 45 5.87 5.49 -0.28
CA ILE A 45 4.80 5.13 0.63
C ILE A 45 5.37 4.25 1.71
N ILE A 46 5.11 4.58 2.97
CA ILE A 46 5.47 3.79 4.14
C ILE A 46 4.19 3.53 4.92
N LEU A 47 3.93 2.26 5.23
CA LEU A 47 2.94 1.86 6.23
C LEU A 47 3.66 1.08 7.31
N ASN A 48 3.54 1.54 8.55
CA ASN A 48 3.97 0.81 9.72
C ASN A 48 2.76 0.44 10.56
N VAL A 49 2.60 -0.85 10.84
CA VAL A 49 1.60 -1.38 11.77
C VAL A 49 2.32 -1.96 12.97
N THR A 50 1.94 -1.52 14.17
CA THR A 50 2.49 -1.99 15.43
C THR A 50 1.42 -2.65 16.28
N GLN A 51 1.82 -3.68 17.03
CA GLN A 51 1.03 -4.34 18.06
C GLN A 51 1.73 -4.18 19.40
N ASN A 52 1.10 -3.51 20.37
CA ASN A 52 1.67 -3.21 21.68
C ASN A 52 3.08 -2.60 21.58
N ALA A 53 3.22 -1.57 20.72
CA ALA A 53 4.49 -0.91 20.37
C ALA A 53 5.56 -1.77 19.67
N CYS A 54 5.31 -3.07 19.43
CA CYS A 54 6.18 -3.91 18.62
C CYS A 54 5.80 -3.81 17.13
N ASN A 55 6.78 -3.81 16.23
CA ASN A 55 6.50 -3.89 14.79
C ASN A 55 5.75 -5.18 14.47
N LEU A 56 4.57 -5.06 13.88
CA LEU A 56 3.83 -6.18 13.31
C LEU A 56 4.15 -6.31 11.82
N VAL A 57 4.05 -5.20 11.07
CA VAL A 57 4.46 -5.15 9.68
C VAL A 57 4.83 -3.73 9.26
N THR A 58 5.91 -3.60 8.51
CA THR A 58 6.26 -2.38 7.80
C THR A 58 6.32 -2.67 6.31
N PHE A 59 5.63 -1.86 5.51
CA PHE A 59 5.73 -1.84 4.05
C PHE A 59 6.30 -0.52 3.60
N LYS A 60 7.24 -0.58 2.66
CA LYS A 60 7.76 0.57 1.93
C LYS A 60 7.62 0.31 0.43
N ILE A 61 6.92 1.18 -0.28
CA ILE A 61 6.85 1.18 -1.74
C ILE A 61 7.55 2.45 -2.21
N GLN A 62 8.62 2.30 -2.96
CA GLN A 62 9.43 3.41 -3.47
C GLN A 62 9.46 3.38 -4.99
N SER A 63 9.21 4.52 -5.62
CA SER A 63 9.41 4.68 -7.06
C SER A 63 10.90 4.65 -7.37
N LEU A 64 11.32 3.78 -8.30
CA LEU A 64 12.69 3.75 -8.80
C LEU A 64 12.80 4.57 -10.08
N ASN A 65 11.78 4.49 -10.93
CA ASN A 65 11.61 5.30 -12.13
C ASN A 65 10.13 5.25 -12.55
N ARG A 66 9.79 5.91 -13.67
CA ARG A 66 8.40 5.98 -14.20
C ARG A 66 7.73 4.64 -14.48
N THR A 67 8.49 3.54 -14.57
CA THR A 67 7.99 2.21 -14.93
C THR A 67 8.33 1.14 -13.91
N SER A 68 8.96 1.49 -12.79
CA SER A 68 9.35 0.51 -11.80
C SER A 68 9.36 1.06 -10.39
N SER A 69 9.03 0.18 -9.45
CA SER A 69 8.97 0.48 -8.03
C SER A 69 9.56 -0.68 -7.25
N ARG A 70 10.00 -0.40 -6.02
CA ARG A 70 10.48 -1.40 -5.08
C ARG A 70 9.54 -1.49 -3.89
N LEU A 71 9.00 -2.68 -3.65
CA LEU A 71 8.33 -3.04 -2.41
C LEU A 71 9.35 -3.68 -1.46
N THR A 72 9.57 -3.06 -0.32
CA THR A 72 10.28 -3.64 0.82
C THR A 72 9.29 -3.89 1.94
N ALA A 73 9.33 -5.06 2.55
CA ALA A 73 8.48 -5.39 3.69
C ALA A 73 9.29 -6.05 4.80
N SER A 74 8.95 -5.77 6.04
CA SER A 74 9.49 -6.43 7.22
C SER A 74 8.37 -6.80 8.17
N PHE A 75 8.39 -8.03 8.66
CA PHE A 75 7.31 -8.61 9.46
C PHE A 75 7.80 -8.97 10.85
N GLY A 76 6.97 -8.69 11.85
CA GLY A 76 7.21 -9.09 13.23
C GLY A 76 6.70 -10.50 13.53
N LYS A 77 6.89 -10.93 14.78
CA LYS A 77 6.55 -12.28 15.25
C LYS A 77 5.07 -12.66 15.10
N GLY A 78 4.16 -11.68 15.02
CA GLY A 78 2.72 -11.92 14.82
C GLY A 78 2.32 -12.34 13.40
N VAL A 79 3.27 -12.44 12.46
CA VAL A 79 3.01 -12.85 11.09
C VAL A 79 3.84 -14.09 10.76
N ASN A 80 3.15 -15.21 10.53
CA ASN A 80 3.81 -16.50 10.31
C ASN A 80 4.12 -16.73 8.83
N GLY A 81 5.26 -17.38 8.57
CA GLY A 81 5.71 -17.75 7.22
C GLY A 81 6.47 -16.65 6.47
N VAL A 82 6.63 -15.46 7.05
CA VAL A 82 7.39 -14.36 6.44
C VAL A 82 8.11 -13.51 7.49
N SER A 83 9.34 -13.11 7.17
CA SER A 83 10.14 -12.15 7.94
C SER A 83 10.47 -10.90 7.13
N SER A 84 10.67 -11.04 5.83
CA SER A 84 11.00 -9.92 4.95
C SER A 84 10.66 -10.17 3.49
N ALA A 85 10.47 -9.09 2.73
CA ALA A 85 10.37 -9.12 1.28
C ALA A 85 11.09 -7.93 0.66
N ASN A 86 11.71 -8.15 -0.51
CA ASN A 86 12.27 -7.11 -1.35
C ASN A 86 11.95 -7.47 -2.80
N ILE A 87 10.99 -6.76 -3.39
CA ILE A 87 10.38 -7.09 -4.68
C ILE A 87 10.44 -5.86 -5.56
N ILE A 88 11.03 -6.01 -6.74
CA ILE A 88 10.98 -5.04 -7.82
C ILE A 88 9.74 -5.33 -8.65
N LEU A 89 8.93 -4.29 -8.83
CA LEU A 89 7.74 -4.26 -9.65
C LEU A 89 8.10 -3.49 -10.91
N GLN A 90 7.91 -4.08 -12.08
CA GLN A 90 8.18 -3.45 -13.35
C GLN A 90 6.92 -3.47 -14.22
N ASP A 91 6.46 -2.29 -14.61
CA ASP A 91 5.39 -2.13 -15.57
C ASP A 91 5.91 -2.33 -16.99
N LYS A 92 5.38 -3.34 -17.68
CA LYS A 92 5.63 -3.63 -19.09
C LYS A 92 4.30 -3.80 -19.81
N LYS A 93 3.96 -2.86 -20.70
CA LYS A 93 2.75 -2.92 -21.56
C LYS A 93 1.49 -3.24 -20.75
N ASN A 94 1.21 -2.44 -19.71
CA ASN A 94 0.09 -2.61 -18.78
C ASN A 94 0.11 -3.88 -17.91
N ASN A 95 1.20 -4.67 -17.95
CA ASN A 95 1.39 -5.80 -17.05
C ASN A 95 2.47 -5.48 -16.01
N ILE A 96 2.20 -5.78 -14.75
CA ILE A 96 3.19 -5.59 -13.69
C ILE A 96 3.90 -6.92 -13.45
N ILE A 97 5.20 -6.94 -13.68
CA ILE A 97 6.05 -8.09 -13.39
C ILE A 97 6.72 -7.88 -12.04
N ALA A 98 6.49 -8.82 -11.12
CA ALA A 98 7.15 -8.86 -9.82
C ALA A 98 8.35 -9.81 -9.86
N ARG A 99 9.51 -9.35 -9.40
CA ARG A 99 10.71 -10.18 -9.21
C ARG A 99 11.43 -9.77 -7.93
N GLY A 100 12.08 -10.70 -7.25
CA GLY A 100 12.84 -10.39 -6.05
C GLY A 100 12.86 -11.55 -5.06
N PHE A 101 12.83 -11.21 -3.78
CA PHE A 101 13.04 -12.16 -2.69
C PHE A 101 11.98 -12.01 -1.60
N ILE A 102 11.56 -13.14 -1.04
CA ILE A 102 10.79 -13.22 0.21
C ILE A 102 11.54 -14.20 1.13
N ASN A 103 11.81 -13.82 2.38
CA ASN A 103 12.65 -14.58 3.32
C ASN A 103 14.01 -14.99 2.71
N LYS A 104 14.63 -14.09 1.96
CA LYS A 104 15.88 -14.33 1.20
C LYS A 104 15.77 -15.40 0.09
N LYS A 105 14.59 -15.98 -0.15
CA LYS A 105 14.34 -16.92 -1.26
C LYS A 105 13.86 -16.18 -2.50
N ALA A 106 14.47 -16.49 -3.65
CA ALA A 106 14.11 -15.89 -4.92
C ALA A 106 12.73 -16.36 -5.39
N ILE A 107 11.83 -15.43 -5.71
CA ILE A 107 10.53 -15.75 -6.30
C ILE A 107 10.69 -16.04 -7.80
N VAL A 108 9.87 -16.95 -8.31
CA VAL A 108 9.62 -17.05 -9.76
C VAL A 108 8.94 -15.75 -10.18
N PRO A 109 9.38 -15.07 -11.26
CA PRO A 109 8.73 -13.84 -11.69
C PRO A 109 7.23 -14.06 -11.92
N VAL A 110 6.40 -13.24 -11.27
CA VAL A 110 4.94 -13.36 -11.35
C VAL A 110 4.40 -12.17 -12.12
N ARG A 111 3.47 -12.42 -13.04
CA ARG A 111 2.64 -11.37 -13.63
C ARG A 111 1.50 -11.07 -12.67
N LEU A 112 1.53 -9.87 -12.13
CA LEU A 112 0.47 -9.34 -11.29
C LEU A 112 -0.55 -8.69 -12.23
N GLU A 113 -1.79 -9.20 -12.21
CA GLU A 113 -2.86 -8.62 -13.03
C GLU A 113 -3.13 -7.18 -12.59
N SER A 114 -3.22 -6.29 -13.57
CA SER A 114 -3.61 -4.89 -13.38
C SER A 114 -5.12 -4.81 -13.31
N GLY A 115 -5.71 -5.01 -12.14
CA GLY A 115 -7.14 -4.73 -11.99
C GLY A 115 -7.87 -5.69 -11.08
N CYS A 116 -7.89 -5.35 -9.80
CA CYS A 116 -9.07 -5.63 -9.01
C CYS A 116 -9.89 -4.32 -8.96
N GLN A 117 -10.80 -4.15 -9.92
CA GLN A 117 -11.90 -3.18 -9.83
C GLN A 117 -12.96 -3.78 -8.91
N CYS A 118 -12.74 -3.83 -7.60
CA CYS A 118 -13.79 -4.24 -6.69
C CYS A 118 -13.86 -3.30 -5.49
N GLY A 119 -15.00 -2.61 -5.38
CA GLY A 119 -15.42 -1.86 -4.19
C GLY A 119 -15.71 -2.74 -2.97
N CYS A 120 -15.45 -4.06 -3.01
CA CYS A 120 -15.53 -4.97 -1.87
C CYS A 120 -14.47 -6.08 -2.01
N SER A 121 -13.69 -6.29 -0.93
CA SER A 121 -12.82 -7.46 -0.64
C SER A 121 -12.06 -8.11 -1.81
N CYS A 122 -10.97 -7.48 -2.28
CA CYS A 122 -9.92 -8.21 -3.00
C CYS A 122 -9.04 -8.96 -1.98
N THR A 123 -9.54 -10.06 -1.43
CA THR A 123 -8.81 -10.96 -0.50
C THR A 123 -8.05 -12.07 -1.22
N ARG A 124 -8.04 -12.08 -2.56
CA ARG A 124 -7.36 -13.11 -3.35
C ARG A 124 -5.85 -12.93 -3.20
N THR A 125 -5.26 -13.72 -2.30
CA THR A 125 -3.82 -13.76 -2.08
C THR A 125 -3.19 -14.41 -3.30
N GLN A 126 -2.24 -13.71 -3.94
CA GLN A 126 -1.59 -14.24 -5.11
C GLN A 126 -0.65 -15.38 -4.71
N LYS A 127 -0.78 -16.54 -5.36
CA LYS A 127 0.08 -17.70 -5.09
C LYS A 127 1.48 -17.42 -5.62
N ILE A 128 2.44 -17.24 -4.72
CA ILE A 128 3.84 -17.03 -5.08
C ILE A 128 4.61 -18.35 -4.97
N ARG A 129 5.36 -18.69 -6.02
CA ARG A 129 6.28 -19.83 -6.03
C ARG A 129 7.72 -19.33 -5.97
N PHE A 130 8.55 -20.08 -5.27
CA PHE A 130 9.98 -19.85 -5.20
C PHE A 130 10.68 -20.64 -6.31
N LYS A 131 11.90 -20.20 -6.68
CA LYS A 131 12.73 -20.90 -7.66
C LYS A 131 13.14 -22.31 -7.21
N ASP A 132 13.13 -22.58 -5.91
CA ASP A 132 13.36 -23.91 -5.33
C ASP A 132 12.14 -24.86 -5.44
N GLY A 133 11.06 -24.42 -6.10
CA GLY A 133 9.84 -25.20 -6.29
C GLY A 133 8.81 -25.06 -5.17
N THR A 134 9.20 -24.54 -4.00
CA THR A 134 8.30 -24.36 -2.86
C THR A 134 7.31 -23.22 -3.07
N THR A 135 6.20 -23.21 -2.33
CA THR A 135 5.17 -22.17 -2.41
C THR A 135 5.20 -21.30 -1.17
N PHE A 136 5.09 -19.99 -1.36
CA PHE A 136 4.95 -19.03 -0.28
C PHE A 136 3.58 -19.15 0.38
N LYS A 137 3.56 -19.26 1.70
CA LYS A 137 2.35 -19.24 2.52
C LYS A 137 2.58 -18.28 3.68
N ILE A 138 1.68 -17.32 3.80
CA ILE A 138 1.59 -16.39 4.94
C ILE A 138 0.30 -16.70 5.70
N SER A 139 0.36 -16.63 7.02
CA SER A 139 -0.82 -16.75 7.86
C SER A 139 -0.76 -15.79 9.03
N ILE A 140 -1.92 -15.27 9.39
CA ILE A 140 -2.16 -14.47 10.58
C ILE A 140 -3.38 -15.03 11.30
N ASP A 141 -3.44 -14.87 12.61
CA ASP A 141 -4.58 -15.33 13.39
C ASP A 141 -5.87 -14.59 12.99
N LYS A 142 -7.00 -15.29 13.07
CA LYS A 142 -8.31 -14.76 12.65
C LYS A 142 -8.71 -13.54 13.49
N SER A 143 -8.36 -13.53 14.78
CA SER A 143 -8.56 -12.40 15.69
C SER A 143 -7.76 -11.18 15.23
N LEU A 144 -6.48 -11.37 14.91
CA LEU A 144 -5.60 -10.34 14.39
C LEU A 144 -6.10 -9.81 13.05
N GLN A 145 -6.52 -10.68 12.13
CA GLN A 145 -7.10 -10.29 10.85
C GLN A 145 -8.32 -9.37 11.00
N LEU A 146 -9.24 -9.69 11.92
CA LEU A 146 -10.42 -8.86 12.20
C LEU A 146 -10.04 -7.52 12.83
N ALA A 147 -9.06 -7.53 13.73
CA ALA A 147 -8.57 -6.31 14.37
C ALA A 147 -7.88 -5.38 13.34
N LEU A 148 -7.04 -5.93 12.47
CA LEU A 148 -6.43 -5.21 11.35
C LEU A 148 -7.46 -4.60 10.42
N LYS A 149 -8.52 -5.35 10.07
CA LYS A 149 -9.63 -4.82 9.26
C LYS A 149 -10.26 -3.58 9.91
N ARG A 150 -10.55 -3.63 11.21
CA ARG A 150 -11.11 -2.48 11.96
C ARG A 150 -10.15 -1.30 12.02
N LEU A 151 -8.85 -1.57 12.25
CA LEU A 151 -7.81 -0.55 12.26
C LEU A 151 -7.74 0.17 10.92
N PHE A 152 -7.72 -0.57 9.82
CA PHE A 152 -7.65 -0.02 8.48
C PHE A 152 -8.90 0.75 8.08
N THR A 153 -10.10 0.29 8.48
CA THR A 153 -11.33 1.10 8.32
C THR A 153 -11.24 2.42 9.09
N LYS A 154 -10.63 2.43 10.28
CA LYS A 154 -10.42 3.67 11.04
C LYS A 154 -9.41 4.59 10.36
N LEU A 155 -8.30 4.04 9.85
CA LEU A 155 -7.30 4.79 9.10
C LEU A 155 -7.90 5.42 7.83
N GLU A 156 -8.69 4.67 7.09
CA GLU A 156 -9.39 5.16 5.89
C GLU A 156 -10.29 6.36 6.20
N ARG A 157 -11.01 6.33 7.34
CA ARG A 157 -11.81 7.49 7.79
C ARG A 157 -10.96 8.70 8.12
N VAL A 158 -9.81 8.51 8.77
CA VAL A 158 -8.86 9.60 9.06
C VAL A 158 -8.40 10.25 7.76
N ILE A 159 -7.99 9.45 6.78
CA ILE A 159 -7.51 9.95 5.48
C ILE A 159 -8.63 10.67 4.74
N LYS A 160 -9.84 10.10 4.68
CA LYS A 160 -11.02 10.74 4.07
C LYS A 160 -11.33 12.12 4.67
N ASN A 161 -11.10 12.31 5.97
CA ASN A 161 -11.31 13.60 6.62
C ASN A 161 -10.22 14.62 6.33
N LEU A 162 -9.01 14.17 5.96
CA LEU A 162 -7.90 15.05 5.56
C LEU A 162 -8.00 15.47 4.09
N THR A 163 -8.69 14.68 3.28
CA THR A 163 -8.86 14.96 1.86
C THR A 163 -10.00 15.98 1.63
N PRO A 164 -9.75 17.13 0.99
CA PRO A 164 -10.80 18.11 0.72
C PRO A 164 -11.91 17.48 -0.14
N LYS A 165 -13.17 17.79 0.19
CA LYS A 165 -14.33 17.37 -0.60
C LYS A 165 -14.21 18.03 -1.98
N ARG A 166 -14.23 17.23 -3.06
CA ARG A 166 -14.23 17.75 -4.45
C ARG A 166 -15.36 18.77 -4.61
N GLY A 167 -14.99 20.03 -4.83
CA GLY A 167 -15.92 21.03 -5.36
C GLY A 167 -16.32 20.63 -6.78
N LYS A 168 -17.58 20.84 -7.15
CA LYS A 168 -18.15 20.45 -8.45
C LYS A 168 -17.51 21.15 -9.67
N SER A 169 -16.55 22.05 -9.48
CA SER A 169 -16.06 22.99 -10.49
C SER A 169 -14.57 22.90 -10.86
N ALA A 170 -13.78 22.00 -10.24
CA ALA A 170 -12.36 21.86 -10.56
C ALA A 170 -12.14 20.73 -11.58
N THR A 171 -11.84 21.08 -12.83
CA THR A 171 -11.41 20.13 -13.87
C THR A 171 -9.99 19.66 -13.57
N ALA A 172 -9.87 18.46 -13.02
CA ALA A 172 -8.59 17.81 -12.79
C ALA A 172 -7.90 17.47 -14.11
N ASP A 173 -6.57 17.63 -14.18
CA ASP A 173 -5.77 17.26 -15.35
C ASP A 173 -5.96 15.76 -15.71
N PRO A 174 -6.50 15.44 -16.90
CA PRO A 174 -6.71 14.06 -17.34
C PRO A 174 -5.41 13.23 -17.38
N GLU A 175 -4.28 13.84 -17.73
CA GLU A 175 -2.99 13.17 -17.79
C GLU A 175 -2.47 12.84 -16.38
N CYS A 176 -2.61 13.80 -15.46
CA CYS A 176 -2.31 13.58 -14.04
C CYS A 176 -3.19 12.47 -13.43
N ASN A 177 -4.50 12.47 -13.72
CA ASN A 177 -5.41 11.42 -13.25
C ASN A 177 -4.96 10.03 -13.74
N ALA A 178 -4.60 9.88 -15.02
CA ALA A 178 -4.12 8.63 -15.57
C ALA A 178 -2.85 8.14 -14.85
N LYS A 179 -1.90 9.04 -14.56
CA LYS A 179 -0.69 8.74 -13.76
C LYS A 179 -1.06 8.27 -12.34
N CYS A 180 -2.04 8.90 -11.70
CA CYS A 180 -2.52 8.50 -10.38
C CYS A 180 -3.20 7.13 -10.35
N TYR A 181 -4.02 6.83 -11.36
CA TYR A 181 -4.58 5.50 -11.52
C TYR A 181 -3.49 4.45 -11.72
N ARG A 182 -2.44 4.78 -12.48
CA ARG A 182 -1.28 3.90 -12.67
C ARG A 182 -0.54 3.62 -11.36
N ILE A 183 -0.27 4.65 -10.54
CA ILE A 183 0.34 4.50 -9.21
C ILE A 183 -0.54 3.63 -8.30
N GLY A 184 -1.86 3.90 -8.27
CA GLY A 184 -2.82 3.12 -7.49
C GLY A 184 -2.90 1.65 -7.92
N ASN A 185 -2.85 1.39 -9.23
CA ASN A 185 -2.82 0.03 -9.77
C ASN A 185 -1.50 -0.68 -9.46
N ALA A 186 -0.37 0.02 -9.63
CA ALA A 186 0.95 -0.51 -9.29
C ALA A 186 1.04 -0.92 -7.82
N CYS A 187 0.55 -0.05 -6.92
CA CYS A 187 0.48 -0.36 -5.51
C CYS A 187 -0.46 -1.55 -5.24
N ARG A 188 -1.68 -1.57 -5.79
CA ARG A 188 -2.65 -2.66 -5.53
C ARG A 188 -2.10 -4.01 -5.99
N SER A 189 -1.48 -4.05 -7.15
CA SER A 189 -0.80 -5.25 -7.65
C SER A 189 0.35 -5.65 -6.73
N ALA A 190 1.19 -4.70 -6.27
CA ALA A 190 2.25 -4.95 -5.29
C ALA A 190 1.72 -5.59 -4.01
N CYS A 191 0.62 -5.03 -3.51
CA CYS A 191 -0.04 -5.49 -2.30
C CYS A 191 -0.79 -6.81 -2.50
N GLY A 192 -1.04 -7.28 -3.73
CA GLY A 192 -1.70 -8.57 -3.98
C GLY A 192 -0.98 -9.78 -3.38
N ILE A 193 0.34 -9.68 -3.17
CA ILE A 193 1.16 -10.69 -2.48
C ILE A 193 0.84 -10.72 -0.97
N PHE A 194 0.54 -9.56 -0.39
CA PHE A 194 0.29 -9.35 1.04
C PHE A 194 -1.07 -8.67 1.28
N ALA A 195 -2.11 -9.10 0.56
CA ALA A 195 -3.35 -8.33 0.37
C ALA A 195 -4.00 -7.89 1.69
N VAL A 196 -4.02 -8.77 2.69
CA VAL A 196 -4.62 -8.51 4.00
C VAL A 196 -3.89 -7.40 4.78
N LEU A 197 -2.61 -7.16 4.50
CA LEU A 197 -1.75 -6.26 5.27
C LEU A 197 -1.42 -4.95 4.54
N CYS A 198 -1.65 -4.89 3.22
CA CYS A 198 -1.10 -3.84 2.35
C CYS A 198 -2.18 -3.03 1.58
N THR A 199 -3.39 -3.57 1.39
CA THR A 199 -4.48 -2.92 0.62
C THR A 199 -4.80 -1.45 0.99
N PRO A 200 -4.82 -1.04 2.28
CA PRO A 200 -5.14 0.34 2.67
C PRO A 200 -4.12 1.38 2.16
N ILE A 201 -2.87 0.97 1.95
CA ILE A 201 -1.78 1.81 1.43
C ILE A 201 -2.15 2.35 0.04
N CYS A 202 -2.70 1.48 -0.79
CA CYS A 202 -2.92 1.79 -2.20
C CYS A 202 -4.13 2.65 -2.46
N LEU A 203 -5.17 2.49 -1.64
CA LEU A 203 -6.32 3.38 -1.66
C LEU A 203 -5.92 4.80 -1.24
N SER A 204 -5.04 4.90 -0.23
CA SER A 204 -4.51 6.18 0.26
C SER A 204 -3.64 6.88 -0.78
N ALA A 205 -2.69 6.15 -1.37
CA ALA A 205 -1.80 6.66 -2.42
C ALA A 205 -2.56 7.15 -3.65
N GLN A 206 -3.56 6.39 -4.11
CA GLN A 206 -4.40 6.78 -5.23
C GLN A 206 -5.23 8.03 -4.92
N THR A 207 -5.88 8.06 -3.74
CA THR A 207 -6.75 9.18 -3.35
C THR A 207 -5.96 10.47 -3.22
N VAL A 208 -4.79 10.42 -2.57
CA VAL A 208 -3.92 11.59 -2.40
C VAL A 208 -3.34 12.06 -3.73
N CYS A 209 -2.95 11.13 -4.60
CA CYS A 209 -2.50 11.49 -5.94
C CYS A 209 -3.58 12.24 -6.73
N LEU A 210 -4.82 11.76 -6.71
CA LEU A 210 -5.92 12.43 -7.41
C LEU A 210 -6.21 13.84 -6.87
N ILE A 211 -5.87 14.13 -5.61
CA ILE A 211 -5.98 15.47 -5.03
C ILE A 211 -4.85 16.38 -5.53
N SER A 212 -3.65 15.84 -5.71
CA SER A 212 -2.53 16.59 -6.30
C SER A 212 -2.77 17.00 -7.76
N CYS A 213 -3.74 16.37 -8.43
CA CYS A 213 -4.15 16.70 -9.80
C CYS A 213 -5.23 17.79 -9.89
N LEU A 214 -5.73 18.30 -8.77
CA LEU A 214 -6.66 19.42 -8.78
C LEU A 214 -5.86 20.72 -9.00
N PRO A 215 -6.37 21.66 -9.82
CA PRO A 215 -5.78 22.99 -9.92
C PRO A 215 -5.77 23.64 -8.52
N THR A 216 -4.60 24.09 -8.09
CA THR A 216 -4.39 24.87 -6.86
C THR A 216 -4.89 26.30 -7.02
#